data_AF-A0A2H0SKK4-F1
#
_entry.id   AF-A0A2H0SKK4-F1
#
_cell.length_a   1.000
_cell.length_b   1.000
_cell.length_c   1.000
_cell.angle_alpha   90.00
_cell.angle_beta   90.00
_cell.angle_gamma   90.00
#
_symmetry.space_group_name_H-M   'P 1'
#
loop_
_entity.id
_entity.type
_entity.pdbx_description
1 polymer ?
#
loop_
_entity_poly.entity_id
_entity_poly.type
_entity_poly.pdbx_seq_one_letter_code
_entity_poly.pdbx_strand_id
1 'polypeptide(L)'
;PFVGFVMPNQHQMLLAVLAGGAGIMACFFLYSALEQFEASRAIPAIGGALPLFTMGIVYALSKGNINFSSKDLIAFLLLVVGSILISIKRGKTISFKSFVFSVLAAFLFSLNFVLIKSLYLELPFWTTLVISRVGAFLISLLFLFDQGVRAVVFQKKSTFEKKTGIIFLANQGVGTLASLLQNWAIAIAPMSYLAVINALEGTRYVFLFGLSILLSIKFPKIAEEKLSKENIMQKVVAILIIISGLALLAISAF
;
A
#
# COMPACT_ATOMS: atom_id res chain seq x y z
N PRO A 1 13.63 22.57 -18.33
CA PRO A 1 12.72 21.95 -19.31
C PRO A 1 13.00 20.43 -19.36
N PHE A 2 12.47 19.60 -18.47
CA PHE A 2 11.08 19.28 -18.18
C PHE A 2 10.88 19.26 -16.65
N VAL A 3 9.79 19.85 -16.15
CA VAL A 3 9.27 19.75 -14.77
C VAL A 3 10.28 19.83 -13.61
N GLY A 4 11.38 20.57 -13.77
CA GLY A 4 12.40 20.74 -12.74
C GLY A 4 13.26 19.49 -12.48
N PHE A 5 13.49 18.63 -13.49
CA PHE A 5 14.31 17.44 -13.31
C PHE A 5 15.76 17.80 -12.96
N VAL A 6 16.22 17.33 -11.79
CA VAL A 6 17.60 17.47 -11.30
C VAL A 6 18.30 16.11 -11.35
N MET A 7 19.58 16.08 -11.73
CA MET A 7 20.37 14.85 -11.71
C MET A 7 20.73 14.48 -10.27
N PRO A 8 20.37 13.28 -9.77
CA PRO A 8 20.71 12.88 -8.42
C PRO A 8 22.20 12.63 -8.25
N ASN A 9 22.72 12.88 -7.06
CA ASN A 9 24.07 12.44 -6.69
C ASN A 9 24.14 10.92 -6.47
N GLN A 10 25.34 10.38 -6.24
CA GLN A 10 25.55 8.94 -6.06
C GLN A 10 24.77 8.35 -4.88
N HIS A 11 24.71 9.07 -3.75
CA HIS A 11 23.97 8.64 -2.57
C HIS A 11 22.46 8.57 -2.84
N GLN A 12 21.90 9.59 -3.49
CA GLN A 12 20.49 9.64 -3.90
C GLN A 12 20.16 8.55 -4.92
N MET A 13 21.09 8.24 -5.84
CA MET A 13 20.93 7.14 -6.78
C MET A 13 20.90 5.78 -6.07
N LEU A 14 21.81 5.54 -5.11
CA LEU A 14 21.80 4.32 -4.30
C LEU A 14 20.50 4.20 -3.51
N LEU A 15 20.06 5.27 -2.86
CA LEU A 15 18.77 5.32 -2.16
C LEU A 15 17.60 5.04 -3.09
N ALA A 16 17.61 5.56 -4.33
CA ALA A 16 16.57 5.30 -5.31
C ALA A 16 16.50 3.83 -5.74
N VAL A 17 17.66 3.17 -5.89
CA VAL A 17 17.73 1.73 -6.16
C VAL A 17 17.19 0.93 -4.98
N LEU A 18 17.58 1.27 -3.74
CA LEU A 18 17.07 0.61 -2.54
C LEU A 18 15.57 0.83 -2.35
N ALA A 19 15.07 2.04 -2.59
CA ALA A 19 13.66 2.39 -2.50
C ALA A 19 12.83 1.58 -3.51
N GLY A 20 13.16 1.71 -4.80
CA GLY A 20 12.48 0.97 -5.86
C GLY A 20 12.60 -0.55 -5.70
N GLY A 21 13.77 -1.02 -5.26
CA GLY A 21 14.02 -2.43 -4.95
C GLY A 21 13.15 -2.96 -3.83
N ALA A 22 13.05 -2.23 -2.72
CA ALA A 22 12.14 -2.57 -1.63
C ALA A 22 10.69 -2.66 -2.13
N GLY A 23 10.26 -1.74 -2.99
CA GLY A 23 8.94 -1.78 -3.61
C GLY A 23 8.70 -3.03 -4.48
N ILE A 24 9.65 -3.39 -5.34
CA ILE A 24 9.56 -4.60 -6.18
C ILE A 24 9.55 -5.88 -5.34
N MET A 25 10.41 -5.96 -4.32
CA MET A 25 10.45 -7.10 -3.42
C MET A 25 9.17 -7.19 -2.57
N ALA A 26 8.60 -6.06 -2.15
CA ALA A 26 7.31 -6.02 -1.47
C ALA A 26 6.19 -6.59 -2.36
N CYS A 27 6.15 -6.17 -3.63
CA CYS A 27 5.23 -6.73 -4.63
C CYS A 27 5.44 -8.23 -4.82
N PHE A 28 6.68 -8.70 -4.90
CA PHE A 28 6.99 -10.13 -5.00
C PHE A 28 6.37 -10.92 -3.84
N PHE A 29 6.63 -10.52 -2.59
CA PHE A 29 6.07 -11.21 -1.42
C PHE A 29 4.54 -11.08 -1.34
N LEU A 30 3.97 -9.93 -1.73
CA LEU A 30 2.52 -9.75 -1.84
C LEU A 30 1.92 -10.76 -2.83
N TYR A 31 2.44 -10.83 -4.05
CA TYR A 31 1.90 -11.74 -5.06
C TYR A 31 2.14 -13.22 -4.70
N SER A 32 3.28 -13.57 -4.12
CA SER A 32 3.51 -14.91 -3.57
C SER A 32 2.51 -15.26 -2.45
N ALA A 33 2.14 -14.29 -1.61
CA ALA A 33 1.12 -14.49 -0.59
C ALA A 33 -0.28 -14.68 -1.22
N LEU A 34 -0.61 -13.94 -2.28
CA LEU A 34 -1.89 -14.05 -2.99
C LEU A 34 -2.00 -15.32 -3.84
N GLU A 35 -0.88 -15.86 -4.32
CA GLU A 35 -0.84 -17.11 -5.07
C GLU A 35 -1.05 -18.33 -4.16
N GLN A 36 -0.45 -18.32 -2.97
CA GLN A 36 -0.51 -19.45 -2.04
C GLN A 36 -1.66 -19.34 -1.02
N PHE A 37 -2.21 -18.15 -0.79
CA PHE A 37 -3.21 -17.90 0.25
C PHE A 37 -4.32 -16.97 -0.25
N GLU A 38 -5.45 -17.00 0.44
CA GLU A 38 -6.59 -16.17 0.08
C GLU A 38 -6.28 -14.67 0.29
N ALA A 39 -6.67 -13.84 -0.68
CA ALA A 39 -6.55 -12.39 -0.60
C ALA A 39 -7.17 -11.81 0.69
N SER A 40 -8.25 -12.42 1.19
CA SER A 40 -8.91 -12.04 2.45
C SER A 40 -8.10 -12.32 3.72
N ARG A 41 -6.90 -12.89 3.62
CA ARG A 41 -5.96 -13.11 4.74
C ARG A 41 -4.72 -12.24 4.59
N ALA A 42 -4.10 -12.27 3.42
CA ALA A 42 -2.85 -11.55 3.16
C ALA A 42 -3.04 -10.02 3.18
N ILE A 43 -4.08 -9.52 2.51
CA ILE A 43 -4.32 -8.07 2.39
C ILE A 43 -4.62 -7.41 3.75
N PRO A 44 -5.50 -7.96 4.61
CA PRO A 44 -5.68 -7.45 5.98
C PRO A 44 -4.39 -7.45 6.82
N ALA A 45 -3.59 -8.53 6.75
CA ALA A 45 -2.35 -8.64 7.50
C ALA A 45 -1.33 -7.57 7.08
N ILE A 46 -1.20 -7.34 5.77
CA ILE A 46 -0.35 -6.27 5.23
C ILE A 46 -0.88 -4.91 5.68
N GLY A 47 -2.17 -4.64 5.51
CA GLY A 47 -2.79 -3.35 5.86
C GLY A 47 -2.68 -3.00 7.34
N GLY A 48 -2.71 -4.00 8.24
CA GLY A 48 -2.51 -3.79 9.67
C GLY A 48 -1.05 -3.60 10.08
N ALA A 49 -0.13 -4.37 9.50
CA ALA A 49 1.28 -4.34 9.86
C ALA A 49 2.05 -3.16 9.23
N LEU A 50 1.67 -2.75 8.02
CA LEU A 50 2.31 -1.69 7.26
C LEU A 50 2.46 -0.37 8.04
N PRO A 51 1.40 0.24 8.59
CA PRO A 51 1.51 1.50 9.34
C PRO A 51 2.36 1.38 10.60
N LEU A 52 2.36 0.22 11.26
CA LEU A 52 3.18 -0.04 12.45
C LEU A 52 4.67 -0.11 12.10
N PHE A 53 5.03 -0.81 11.02
CA PHE A 53 6.41 -0.82 10.55
C PHE A 53 6.86 0.56 10.09
N THR A 54 6.01 1.30 9.37
CA THR A 54 6.33 2.68 8.98
C THR A 54 6.60 3.55 10.19
N MET A 55 5.77 3.47 11.22
CA MET A 55 5.97 4.21 12.47
C MET A 55 7.32 3.84 13.12
N GLY A 56 7.63 2.54 13.21
CA GLY A 56 8.89 2.06 13.79
C GLY A 56 10.12 2.53 13.03
N ILE A 57 10.10 2.49 11.69
CA ILE A 57 11.23 2.94 10.86
C ILE A 57 11.39 4.46 10.97
N VAL A 58 10.30 5.23 10.91
CA VAL A 58 10.34 6.69 11.09
C VAL A 58 10.91 7.04 12.46
N TYR A 59 10.46 6.37 13.52
CA TYR A 59 10.97 6.57 14.89
C TYR A 59 12.47 6.31 14.99
N ALA A 60 12.95 5.22 14.41
CA ALA A 60 14.37 4.87 14.39
C ALA A 60 15.21 5.92 13.63
N LEU A 61 14.76 6.38 12.46
CA LEU A 61 15.48 7.38 11.65
C LEU A 61 15.47 8.76 12.30
N SER A 62 14.37 9.13 12.97
CA SER A 62 14.26 10.39 13.72
C SER A 62 14.99 10.37 15.06
N LYS A 63 15.71 9.29 15.40
CA LYS A 63 16.40 9.09 16.69
C LYS A 63 15.47 9.32 17.90
N GLY A 64 14.20 8.95 17.76
CA GLY A 64 13.17 9.12 18.79
C GLY A 64 12.47 10.48 18.81
N ASN A 65 12.93 11.46 18.03
CA ASN A 65 12.34 12.81 18.00
C ASN A 65 11.25 12.90 16.91
N ILE A 66 10.09 12.31 17.15
CA ILE A 66 8.92 12.52 16.29
C ILE A 66 8.08 13.66 16.84
N ASN A 67 7.88 14.73 16.05
CA ASN A 67 6.84 15.72 16.31
C ASN A 67 5.47 15.09 16.05
N PHE A 68 4.95 14.38 17.04
CA PHE A 68 3.66 13.73 17.03
C PHE A 68 2.87 14.18 18.25
N SER A 69 1.75 14.89 18.04
CA SER A 69 0.89 15.27 19.14
C SER A 69 0.25 14.03 19.77
N SER A 70 -0.11 14.10 21.06
CA SER A 70 -0.90 13.04 21.71
C SER A 70 -2.22 12.78 20.98
N LYS A 71 -2.81 13.83 20.37
CA LYS A 71 -4.01 13.70 19.52
C LYS A 71 -3.74 12.93 18.23
N ASP A 72 -2.61 13.18 17.58
CA ASP A 72 -2.20 12.46 16.37
C ASP A 72 -1.93 10.98 16.66
N LEU A 73 -1.38 10.68 17.85
CA LEU A 73 -1.19 9.30 18.30
C LEU A 73 -2.50 8.56 18.49
N ILE A 74 -3.48 9.18 19.15
CA ILE A 74 -4.80 8.59 19.31
C ILE A 74 -5.46 8.41 17.93
N ALA A 75 -5.37 9.41 17.04
CA ALA A 75 -5.91 9.33 15.69
C ALA A 75 -5.29 8.19 14.88
N PHE A 76 -3.96 8.06 14.91
CA PHE A 76 -3.22 6.96 14.29
C PHE A 76 -3.68 5.61 14.82
N LEU A 77 -3.76 5.44 16.14
CA LEU A 77 -4.19 4.18 16.76
C LEU A 77 -5.63 3.82 16.37
N LEU A 78 -6.54 4.80 16.36
CA LEU A 78 -7.92 4.58 15.90
C LEU A 78 -7.95 4.15 14.44
N LEU A 79 -7.19 4.80 13.55
CA LEU A 79 -7.12 4.42 12.15
C LEU A 79 -6.57 3.00 11.98
N VAL A 80 -5.50 2.63 12.67
CA VAL A 80 -4.92 1.27 12.61
C VAL A 80 -5.91 0.22 13.13
N VAL A 81 -6.49 0.44 14.31
CA VAL A 81 -7.45 -0.49 14.92
C VAL A 81 -8.68 -0.65 14.04
N GLY A 82 -9.24 0.44 13.54
CA GLY A 82 -10.39 0.41 12.64
C GLY A 82 -10.09 -0.31 11.34
N SER A 83 -8.90 -0.09 10.76
CA SER A 83 -8.43 -0.76 9.53
C SER A 83 -8.25 -2.27 9.70
N ILE A 84 -7.74 -2.70 10.86
CA ILE A 84 -7.65 -4.11 11.22
C ILE A 84 -9.05 -4.69 11.42
N LEU A 85 -9.91 -4.00 12.17
CA LEU A 85 -11.25 -4.49 12.49
C LEU A 85 -12.14 -4.66 11.24
N ILE A 86 -12.07 -3.75 10.27
CA ILE A 86 -12.87 -3.83 9.05
C ILE A 86 -12.39 -4.93 8.09
N SER A 87 -11.09 -5.25 8.14
CA SER A 87 -10.45 -6.18 7.21
C SER A 87 -10.45 -7.63 7.71
N ILE A 88 -10.60 -7.86 9.03
CA ILE A 88 -10.75 -9.18 9.63
C ILE A 88 -12.09 -9.83 9.20
N LYS A 89 -12.01 -11.03 8.62
CA LYS A 89 -13.17 -11.92 8.44
C LYS A 89 -13.16 -13.01 9.51
N ARG A 90 -14.25 -13.11 10.28
CA ARG A 90 -14.43 -14.19 11.28
C ARG A 90 -14.37 -15.58 10.63
N GLY A 91 -13.73 -16.52 11.32
CA GLY A 91 -13.66 -17.93 10.92
C GLY A 91 -12.55 -18.30 9.92
N LYS A 92 -11.70 -17.35 9.51
CA LYS A 92 -10.53 -17.64 8.66
C LYS A 92 -9.24 -17.51 9.47
N THR A 93 -8.56 -18.62 9.71
CA THR A 93 -7.26 -18.64 10.40
C THR A 93 -6.14 -18.25 9.43
N ILE A 94 -5.23 -17.39 9.87
CA ILE A 94 -4.03 -17.06 9.08
C ILE A 94 -3.02 -18.17 9.34
N SER A 95 -2.55 -18.83 8.28
CA SER A 95 -1.46 -19.80 8.41
C SER A 95 -0.16 -19.06 8.74
N PHE A 96 0.74 -19.68 9.51
CA PHE A 96 2.02 -19.06 9.85
C PHE A 96 2.80 -18.60 8.60
N LYS A 97 2.79 -19.42 7.54
CA LYS A 97 3.44 -19.07 6.26
C LYS A 97 2.78 -17.85 5.60
N SER A 98 1.45 -17.76 5.58
CA SER A 98 0.74 -16.58 5.07
C SER A 98 1.08 -15.32 5.86
N PHE A 99 1.17 -15.45 7.18
CA PHE A 99 1.55 -14.37 8.07
C PHE A 99 2.97 -13.88 7.76
N VAL A 100 3.96 -14.78 7.64
CA VAL A 100 5.35 -14.41 7.35
C VAL A 100 5.47 -13.66 6.03
N PHE A 101 4.87 -14.16 4.94
CA PHE A 101 4.93 -13.47 3.64
C PHE A 101 4.25 -12.09 3.69
N SER A 102 3.12 -11.98 4.39
CA SER A 102 2.40 -10.73 4.55
C SER A 102 3.19 -9.71 5.38
N VAL A 103 3.83 -10.17 6.46
CA VAL A 103 4.67 -9.33 7.33
C VAL A 103 5.91 -8.84 6.59
N LEU A 104 6.57 -9.71 5.82
CA LEU A 104 7.70 -9.33 4.98
C LEU A 104 7.30 -8.31 3.90
N ALA A 105 6.16 -8.52 3.24
CA ALA A 105 5.62 -7.56 2.28
C ALA A 105 5.33 -6.21 2.95
N ALA A 106 4.68 -6.20 4.11
CA ALA A 106 4.38 -4.98 4.87
C ALA A 106 5.65 -4.23 5.28
N PHE A 107 6.66 -4.95 5.77
CA PHE A 107 7.95 -4.36 6.11
C PHE A 107 8.62 -3.74 4.89
N LEU A 108 8.69 -4.46 3.76
CA LEU A 108 9.33 -3.94 2.54
C LEU A 108 8.55 -2.77 1.91
N PHE A 109 7.22 -2.78 1.96
CA PHE A 109 6.41 -1.62 1.56
C PHE A 109 6.67 -0.42 2.47
N SER A 110 6.74 -0.63 3.79
CA SER A 110 7.05 0.43 4.74
C SER A 110 8.44 1.03 4.49
N LEU A 111 9.43 0.18 4.20
CA LEU A 111 10.78 0.59 3.84
C LEU A 111 10.78 1.40 2.54
N ASN A 112 10.08 0.92 1.50
CA ASN A 112 9.90 1.65 0.25
C ASN A 112 9.33 3.05 0.48
N PHE A 113 8.23 3.18 1.25
CA PHE A 113 7.61 4.47 1.51
C PHE A 113 8.54 5.43 2.25
N VAL A 114 9.26 4.93 3.25
CA VAL A 114 10.22 5.74 4.02
C VAL A 114 11.40 6.19 3.16
N LEU A 115 11.99 5.28 2.37
CA LEU A 115 13.12 5.63 1.50
C LEU A 115 12.72 6.61 0.39
N ILE A 116 11.54 6.40 -0.22
CA ILE A 116 10.97 7.35 -1.18
C ILE A 116 10.74 8.71 -0.51
N LYS A 117 10.25 8.74 0.74
CA LYS A 117 10.07 9.98 1.47
C LYS A 117 11.40 10.72 1.67
N SER A 118 12.46 10.01 2.05
CA SER A 118 13.80 10.60 2.18
C SER A 118 14.27 11.26 0.89
N LEU A 119 13.98 10.67 -0.27
CA LEU A 119 14.29 11.29 -1.57
C LEU A 119 13.43 12.54 -1.82
N TYR A 120 12.13 12.52 -1.50
CA TYR A 120 11.27 13.70 -1.64
C TYR A 120 11.64 14.87 -0.71
N LEU A 121 12.44 14.64 0.33
CA LEU A 121 12.97 15.73 1.17
C LEU A 121 14.11 16.51 0.47
N GLU A 122 14.79 15.90 -0.50
CA GLU A 122 15.97 16.49 -1.15
C GLU A 122 15.75 16.79 -2.64
N LEU A 123 14.83 16.07 -3.28
CA LEU A 123 14.64 16.09 -4.73
C LEU A 123 13.20 16.45 -5.13
N PRO A 124 13.02 17.13 -6.27
CA PRO A 124 11.70 17.45 -6.80
C PRO A 124 10.86 16.20 -7.06
N PHE A 125 9.53 16.37 -7.02
CA PHE A 125 8.56 15.27 -7.17
C PHE A 125 8.85 14.38 -8.39
N TRP A 126 9.02 14.97 -9.56
CA TRP A 126 9.23 14.23 -10.80
C TRP A 126 10.58 13.53 -10.86
N THR A 127 11.64 14.15 -10.33
CA THR A 127 12.95 13.50 -10.23
C THR A 127 12.85 12.25 -9.37
N THR A 128 12.35 12.37 -8.14
CA THR A 128 12.20 11.24 -7.21
C THR A 128 11.33 10.13 -7.77
N LEU A 129 10.19 10.51 -8.38
CA LEU A 129 9.29 9.56 -9.02
C LEU A 129 10.02 8.76 -10.10
N VAL A 130 10.68 9.43 -11.05
CA VAL A 130 11.37 8.77 -12.17
C VAL A 130 12.51 7.87 -11.68
N ILE A 131 13.40 8.38 -10.82
CA ILE A 131 14.58 7.62 -10.38
C ILE A 131 14.22 6.41 -9.52
N SER A 132 13.15 6.50 -8.72
CA SER A 132 12.63 5.35 -7.97
C SER A 132 12.12 4.23 -8.90
N ARG A 133 11.54 4.58 -10.06
CA ARG A 133 11.11 3.59 -11.08
C ARG A 133 12.30 3.00 -11.82
N VAL A 134 13.34 3.78 -12.07
CA VAL A 134 14.61 3.24 -12.60
C VAL A 134 15.22 2.26 -11.60
N GLY A 135 15.24 2.60 -10.31
CA GLY A 135 15.70 1.69 -9.25
C GLY A 135 14.89 0.39 -9.20
N ALA A 136 13.57 0.49 -9.25
CA ALA A 136 12.68 -0.67 -9.33
C ALA A 136 12.97 -1.53 -10.58
N PHE A 137 13.14 -0.89 -11.74
CA PHE A 137 13.50 -1.57 -12.98
C PHE A 137 14.82 -2.33 -12.84
N LEU A 138 15.88 -1.71 -12.31
CA LEU A 138 17.19 -2.36 -12.13
C LEU A 138 17.11 -3.59 -11.23
N ILE A 139 16.37 -3.52 -10.13
CA ILE A 139 16.18 -4.68 -9.24
C ILE A 139 15.32 -5.75 -9.89
N SER A 140 14.31 -5.38 -10.67
CA SER A 140 13.48 -6.35 -11.41
C SER A 140 14.27 -7.14 -12.45
N LEU A 141 15.36 -6.59 -13.02
CA LEU A 141 16.25 -7.32 -13.93
C LEU A 141 16.93 -8.51 -13.25
N LEU A 142 17.11 -8.48 -11.93
CA LEU A 142 17.68 -9.61 -11.20
C LEU A 142 16.80 -10.87 -11.29
N PHE A 143 15.48 -10.71 -11.51
CA PHE A 143 14.59 -11.86 -11.71
C PHE A 143 14.86 -12.58 -13.03
N LEU A 144 15.53 -11.93 -14.00
CA LEU A 144 15.96 -12.59 -15.23
C LEU A 144 17.12 -13.56 -15.03
N PHE A 145 17.75 -13.63 -13.84
CA PHE A 145 18.69 -14.71 -13.58
C PHE A 145 17.99 -16.07 -13.46
N ASP A 146 16.72 -16.08 -13.05
CA ASP A 146 15.89 -17.28 -13.03
C ASP A 146 15.56 -17.75 -14.46
N GLN A 147 15.73 -19.05 -14.72
CA GLN A 147 15.49 -19.63 -16.04
C GLN A 147 13.99 -19.68 -16.38
N GLY A 148 13.13 -19.91 -15.39
CA GLY A 148 11.68 -19.94 -15.56
C GLY A 148 11.12 -18.57 -15.94
N VAL A 149 11.56 -17.51 -15.25
CA VAL A 149 11.19 -16.12 -15.57
C VAL A 149 11.61 -15.75 -16.98
N ARG A 150 12.86 -16.06 -17.38
CA ARG A 150 13.33 -15.82 -18.76
C ARG A 150 12.47 -16.53 -19.79
N ALA A 151 12.15 -17.81 -19.56
CA ALA A 151 11.33 -18.58 -20.48
C ALA A 151 9.95 -17.95 -20.69
N VAL A 152 9.34 -17.42 -19.64
CA VAL A 152 8.02 -16.75 -19.73
C VAL A 152 8.11 -15.37 -20.38
N VAL A 153 9.09 -14.54 -19.99
CA VAL A 153 9.23 -13.16 -20.47
C VAL A 153 9.58 -13.10 -21.96
N PHE A 154 10.46 -13.98 -22.43
CA PHE A 154 10.88 -14.01 -23.83
C PHE A 154 10.03 -14.91 -24.73
N GLN A 155 9.08 -15.67 -24.18
CA GLN A 155 8.10 -16.38 -24.99
C GLN A 155 7.07 -15.41 -25.58
N LYS A 156 6.96 -15.41 -26.91
CA LYS A 156 6.01 -14.58 -27.66
C LYS A 156 4.58 -15.16 -27.55
N LYS A 157 3.90 -14.94 -26.42
CA LYS A 157 2.46 -15.23 -26.28
C LYS A 157 1.65 -13.95 -26.47
N SER A 158 0.98 -13.83 -27.61
CA SER A 158 -0.02 -12.77 -27.84
C SER A 158 -1.37 -13.25 -27.32
N THR A 159 -1.61 -13.08 -26.01
CA THR A 159 -2.89 -13.38 -25.35
C THR A 159 -3.77 -12.13 -25.15
N PHE A 160 -3.51 -11.05 -25.90
CA PHE A 160 -4.25 -9.80 -25.72
C PHE A 160 -5.55 -9.78 -26.53
N GLU A 161 -6.63 -10.28 -25.94
CA GLU A 161 -7.97 -10.11 -26.50
C GLU A 161 -8.43 -8.65 -26.35
N LYS A 162 -8.88 -8.00 -27.43
CA LYS A 162 -9.25 -6.57 -27.42
C LYS A 162 -10.29 -6.20 -26.35
N LYS A 163 -11.24 -7.09 -26.07
CA LYS A 163 -12.36 -6.84 -25.13
C LYS A 163 -11.90 -6.84 -23.67
N THR A 164 -11.01 -7.75 -23.28
CA THR A 164 -10.38 -7.76 -21.95
C THR A 164 -9.24 -6.75 -21.86
N GLY A 165 -8.60 -6.44 -22.98
CA GLY A 165 -7.54 -5.45 -23.08
C GLY A 165 -7.97 -4.04 -22.67
N ILE A 166 -9.16 -3.59 -23.06
CA ILE A 166 -9.68 -2.27 -22.64
C ILE A 166 -9.90 -2.23 -21.12
N ILE A 167 -10.49 -3.28 -20.55
CA ILE A 167 -10.73 -3.37 -19.09
C ILE A 167 -9.40 -3.41 -18.34
N PHE A 168 -8.42 -4.16 -18.85
CA PHE A 168 -7.07 -4.22 -18.29
C PHE A 168 -6.39 -2.84 -18.31
N LEU A 169 -6.41 -2.14 -19.45
CA LEU A 169 -5.83 -0.80 -19.58
C LEU A 169 -6.53 0.23 -18.68
N ALA A 170 -7.86 0.17 -18.57
CA ALA A 170 -8.62 1.04 -17.66
C ALA A 170 -8.21 0.79 -16.20
N ASN A 171 -8.14 -0.48 -15.78
CA ASN A 171 -7.69 -0.85 -14.44
C ASN A 171 -6.26 -0.38 -14.16
N GLN A 172 -5.35 -0.57 -15.12
CA GLN A 172 -3.97 -0.11 -15.02
C GLN A 172 -3.88 1.42 -14.94
N GLY A 173 -4.72 2.14 -15.69
CA GLY A 173 -4.82 3.59 -15.64
C GLY A 173 -5.24 4.09 -14.26
N VAL A 174 -6.31 3.54 -13.69
CA VAL A 174 -6.78 3.87 -12.33
C VAL A 174 -5.72 3.53 -11.28
N GLY A 175 -5.08 2.36 -11.38
CA GLY A 175 -4.01 1.96 -10.47
C GLY A 175 -2.79 2.89 -10.54
N THR A 176 -2.44 3.35 -11.74
CA THR A 176 -1.34 4.32 -11.94
C THR A 176 -1.69 5.67 -11.35
N LEU A 177 -2.92 6.17 -11.56
CA LEU A 177 -3.41 7.40 -10.95
C LEU A 177 -3.41 7.31 -9.42
N ALA A 178 -3.88 6.20 -8.86
CA ALA A 178 -3.82 5.97 -7.41
C ALA A 178 -2.38 5.99 -6.89
N SER A 179 -1.45 5.34 -7.59
CA SER A 179 -0.02 5.35 -7.24
C SER A 179 0.61 6.75 -7.32
N LEU A 180 0.22 7.57 -8.31
CA LEU A 180 0.66 8.96 -8.44
C LEU A 180 0.14 9.82 -7.29
N LEU A 181 -1.16 9.72 -6.97
CA LEU A 181 -1.78 10.45 -5.86
C LEU A 181 -1.17 10.04 -4.51
N GLN A 182 -0.88 8.75 -4.31
CA GLN A 182 -0.19 8.27 -3.12
C GLN A 182 1.23 8.82 -3.03
N ASN A 183 1.98 8.81 -4.12
CA ASN A 183 3.32 9.42 -4.15
C ASN A 183 3.26 10.92 -3.84
N TRP A 184 2.23 11.60 -4.33
CA TRP A 184 2.04 13.01 -4.06
C TRP A 184 1.73 13.27 -2.57
N ALA A 185 0.87 12.46 -1.96
CA ALA A 185 0.59 12.51 -0.52
C ALA A 185 1.87 12.31 0.31
N ILE A 186 2.71 11.33 -0.06
CA ILE A 186 4.00 11.09 0.58
C ILE A 186 4.93 12.30 0.40
N ALA A 187 4.99 12.89 -0.80
CA ALA A 187 5.84 14.02 -1.08
C ALA A 187 5.51 15.23 -0.21
N ILE A 188 4.23 15.59 -0.06
CA ILE A 188 3.79 16.79 0.67
C ILE A 188 3.74 16.61 2.18
N ALA A 189 3.47 15.41 2.69
CA ALA A 189 3.29 15.20 4.12
C ALA A 189 4.62 15.27 4.89
N PRO A 190 4.66 15.74 6.15
CA PRO A 190 5.85 15.62 6.98
C PRO A 190 6.24 14.15 7.19
N MET A 191 7.53 13.89 7.41
CA MET A 191 8.06 12.54 7.67
C MET A 191 7.31 11.83 8.82
N SER A 192 6.93 12.57 9.86
CA SER A 192 6.20 12.06 11.03
C SER A 192 4.79 11.54 10.72
N TYR A 193 4.14 12.05 9.66
CA TYR A 193 2.78 11.65 9.26
C TYR A 193 2.76 10.51 8.24
N LEU A 194 3.91 9.96 7.85
CA LEU A 194 3.97 8.89 6.87
C LEU A 194 3.26 7.61 7.34
N ALA A 195 3.37 7.29 8.64
CA ALA A 195 2.64 6.18 9.24
C ALA A 195 1.11 6.41 9.22
N VAL A 196 0.67 7.67 9.36
CA VAL A 196 -0.73 8.06 9.28
C VAL A 196 -1.26 7.90 7.85
N ILE A 197 -0.50 8.29 6.83
CA ILE A 197 -0.85 8.03 5.42
C ILE A 197 -1.09 6.53 5.19
N ASN A 198 -0.21 5.68 5.71
CA ASN A 198 -0.36 4.24 5.57
C ASN A 198 -1.55 3.69 6.37
N ALA A 199 -1.86 4.26 7.54
CA ALA A 199 -3.05 3.88 8.31
C ALA A 199 -4.35 4.31 7.60
N LEU A 200 -4.33 5.43 6.86
CA LEU A 200 -5.46 5.89 6.06
C LEU A 200 -5.80 4.95 4.91
N GLU A 201 -4.88 4.08 4.44
CA GLU A 201 -5.22 3.09 3.42
C GLU A 201 -6.38 2.17 3.84
N GLY A 202 -6.60 1.94 5.14
CA GLY A 202 -7.72 1.13 5.59
C GLY A 202 -9.09 1.78 5.37
N THR A 203 -9.14 3.09 5.11
CA THR A 203 -10.37 3.75 4.62
C THR A 203 -10.84 3.15 3.29
N ARG A 204 -9.93 2.59 2.47
CA ARG A 204 -10.27 1.85 1.24
C ARG A 204 -11.26 0.72 1.51
N TYR A 205 -11.17 0.04 2.67
CA TYR A 205 -12.09 -1.04 3.02
C TYR A 205 -13.51 -0.53 3.30
N VAL A 206 -13.65 0.72 3.76
CA VAL A 206 -14.95 1.39 3.93
C VAL A 206 -15.62 1.56 2.56
N PHE A 207 -14.87 2.09 1.60
CA PHE A 207 -15.36 2.23 0.22
C PHE A 207 -15.66 0.89 -0.42
N LEU A 208 -14.79 -0.11 -0.25
CA LEU A 208 -15.03 -1.46 -0.76
C LEU A 208 -16.30 -2.09 -0.18
N PHE A 209 -16.55 -1.91 1.12
CA PHE A 209 -17.77 -2.42 1.74
C PHE A 209 -19.02 -1.69 1.21
N GLY A 210 -18.98 -0.36 1.13
CA GLY A 210 -20.08 0.43 0.58
C GLY A 210 -20.40 0.06 -0.88
N LEU A 211 -19.36 -0.07 -1.71
CA LEU A 211 -19.50 -0.50 -3.11
C LEU A 211 -20.00 -1.95 -3.21
N SER A 212 -19.54 -2.84 -2.34
CA SER A 212 -20.00 -4.23 -2.28
C SER A 212 -21.50 -4.31 -1.98
N ILE A 213 -21.99 -3.54 -1.01
CA ILE A 213 -23.44 -3.45 -0.72
C ILE A 213 -24.20 -2.90 -1.94
N LEU A 214 -23.73 -1.80 -2.52
CA LEU A 214 -24.39 -1.16 -3.67
C LEU A 214 -24.48 -2.12 -4.86
N LEU A 215 -23.40 -2.85 -5.15
CA LEU A 215 -23.37 -3.87 -6.20
C LEU A 215 -24.21 -5.10 -5.85
N SER A 216 -24.27 -5.51 -4.59
CA SER A 216 -25.12 -6.62 -4.14
C SER A 216 -26.60 -6.29 -4.36
N ILE A 217 -27.01 -5.04 -4.13
CA ILE A 217 -28.39 -4.57 -4.36
C ILE A 217 -28.69 -4.47 -5.87
N LYS A 218 -27.77 -3.90 -6.66
CA LYS A 218 -27.99 -3.64 -8.10
C LYS A 218 -27.78 -4.87 -8.99
N PHE A 219 -26.87 -5.76 -8.59
CA PHE A 219 -26.45 -6.95 -9.33
C PHE A 219 -26.29 -8.17 -8.39
N PRO A 220 -27.37 -8.64 -7.77
CA PRO A 220 -27.33 -9.71 -6.76
C PRO A 220 -26.72 -11.02 -7.28
N LYS A 221 -26.82 -11.31 -8.58
CA LYS A 221 -26.23 -12.52 -9.20
C LYS A 221 -24.69 -12.50 -9.31
N ILE A 222 -24.05 -11.32 -9.19
CA ILE A 222 -22.59 -11.15 -9.38
C ILE A 222 -21.87 -10.94 -8.04
N ALA A 223 -22.53 -10.27 -7.09
CA ALA A 223 -21.96 -9.91 -5.80
C ALA A 223 -22.87 -10.38 -4.66
N GLU A 224 -22.91 -11.69 -4.39
CA GLU A 224 -23.55 -12.19 -3.17
C GLU A 224 -22.62 -11.97 -1.97
N GLU A 225 -22.76 -10.83 -1.29
CA GLU A 225 -22.12 -10.68 0.01
C GLU A 225 -22.92 -11.47 1.05
N LYS A 226 -22.33 -12.56 1.58
CA LYS A 226 -22.90 -13.33 2.72
C LYS A 226 -22.82 -12.49 3.99
N LEU A 227 -23.75 -11.56 4.14
CA LEU A 227 -23.83 -10.64 5.26
C LEU A 227 -24.54 -11.28 6.44
N SER A 228 -23.78 -11.90 7.35
CA SER A 228 -24.30 -12.18 8.69
C SER A 228 -24.49 -10.86 9.44
N LYS A 229 -25.50 -10.77 10.31
CA LYS A 229 -25.75 -9.58 11.15
C LYS A 229 -24.51 -9.18 11.95
N GLU A 230 -23.74 -10.18 12.43
CA GLU A 230 -22.48 -9.97 13.14
C GLU A 230 -21.40 -9.31 12.29
N ASN A 231 -21.24 -9.76 11.03
CA ASN A 231 -20.25 -9.20 10.11
C ASN A 231 -20.58 -7.74 9.75
N ILE A 232 -21.87 -7.42 9.57
CA ILE A 232 -22.31 -6.03 9.37
C ILE A 232 -21.96 -5.19 10.60
N MET A 233 -22.33 -5.65 11.80
CA MET A 233 -22.09 -4.91 13.04
C MET A 233 -20.60 -4.62 13.24
N GLN A 234 -19.73 -5.62 13.03
CA GLN A 234 -18.28 -5.45 13.10
C GLN A 234 -17.79 -4.38 12.12
N LYS A 235 -18.25 -4.41 10.86
CA LYS A 235 -17.86 -3.43 9.85
C LYS A 235 -18.36 -2.03 10.18
N VAL A 236 -19.58 -1.88 10.69
CA VAL A 236 -20.12 -0.58 11.13
C VAL A 236 -19.30 -0.01 12.27
N VAL A 237 -18.98 -0.81 13.30
CA VAL A 237 -18.11 -0.38 14.41
C VAL A 237 -16.74 0.03 13.89
N ALA A 238 -16.15 -0.74 12.98
CA ALA A 238 -14.87 -0.40 12.38
C ALA A 238 -14.91 0.92 11.59
N ILE A 239 -15.97 1.16 10.83
CA ILE A 239 -16.18 2.41 10.09
C ILE A 239 -16.27 3.60 11.06
N LEU A 240 -17.03 3.47 12.15
CA LEU A 240 -17.14 4.53 13.16
C LEU A 240 -15.78 4.84 13.80
N ILE A 241 -14.98 3.82 14.09
CA ILE A 241 -13.62 3.98 14.62
C ILE A 241 -12.73 4.72 13.60
N ILE A 242 -12.76 4.30 12.32
CA ILE A 242 -11.98 4.95 11.24
C ILE A 242 -12.39 6.42 11.09
N ILE A 243 -13.70 6.70 11.05
CA ILE A 243 -14.24 8.07 10.93
C ILE A 243 -13.80 8.91 12.13
N SER A 244 -13.86 8.35 13.34
CA SER A 244 -13.43 9.06 14.56
C SER A 244 -11.94 9.38 14.53
N GLY A 245 -11.10 8.43 14.10
CA GLY A 245 -9.67 8.65 13.91
C GLY A 245 -9.37 9.71 12.87
N LEU A 246 -10.07 9.68 11.73
CA LEU A 246 -9.93 10.67 10.67
C LEU A 246 -10.39 12.08 11.13
N ALA A 247 -11.51 12.17 11.85
CA ALA A 247 -12.03 13.43 12.36
C ALA A 247 -11.08 14.04 13.41
N LEU A 248 -10.55 13.21 14.31
CA LEU A 248 -9.57 13.66 15.30
C LEU A 248 -8.29 14.17 14.63
N LEU A 249 -7.80 13.46 13.61
CA LEU A 249 -6.64 13.88 12.81
C LEU A 249 -6.89 15.21 12.10
N ALA A 250 -8.08 15.39 11.53
CA ALA A 250 -8.44 16.61 10.83
C ALA A 250 -8.48 17.80 11.81
N ILE A 251 -9.03 17.61 13.01
CA ILE A 251 -9.12 18.65 14.04
C ILE A 251 -7.74 18.97 14.65
N SER A 252 -6.84 17.99 14.77
CA SER A 252 -5.48 18.22 15.30
C SER A 252 -4.54 18.92 14.32
N ALA A 253 -4.86 18.89 13.02
CA ALA A 253 -4.09 19.55 11.97
C ALA A 253 -4.35 21.06 11.84
N PHE A 254 -5.39 21.58 12.50
CA PHE A 254 -5.71 23.01 12.62
C PHE A 254 -5.40 23.55 14.02
#